data_AF-A0A0A2SS09-F1
#
_entry.id   AF-A0A0A2SS09-F1
#
_cell.length_a   1.000
_cell.length_b   1.000
_cell.length_c   1.000
_cell.angle_alpha   90.00
_cell.angle_beta   90.00
_cell.angle_gamma   90.00
#
_symmetry.space_group_name_H-M   'P 1'
#
loop_
_entity.id
_entity.type
_entity.pdbx_description
1 polymer ?
#
loop_
_entity_poly.entity_id
_entity_poly.type
_entity_poly.pdbx_seq_one_letter_code
_entity_poly.pdbx_strand_id
1 'polypeptide(L)'
;MLNQLAEQFNTQIQTFFYLIMLINGLLHVIFAGAVARDAGSLYKVGQKTVLVSAPTWAFATLIGGVITATIYWILHHSTLTRPTVREIHYDKG
;
A
#
# COMPACT_ATOMS: atom_id res chain seq x y z
N MET A 1 -5.28 -41.89 17.90
CA MET A 1 -4.31 -41.73 16.80
C MET A 1 -4.41 -40.35 16.15
N LEU A 2 -5.37 -40.06 15.26
CA LEU A 2 -5.43 -38.76 14.54
C LEU A 2 -5.65 -37.54 15.47
N ASN A 3 -6.54 -37.64 16.46
CA ASN A 3 -6.79 -36.54 17.40
C ASN A 3 -5.57 -36.24 18.28
N GLN A 4 -4.82 -37.27 18.67
CA GLN A 4 -3.59 -37.11 19.47
C GLN A 4 -2.47 -36.45 18.65
N LEU A 5 -2.36 -36.80 17.37
CA LEU A 5 -1.48 -36.11 16.42
C LEU A 5 -1.87 -34.64 16.26
N ALA A 6 -3.16 -34.33 16.11
CA ALA A 6 -3.64 -32.96 15.99
C ALA A 6 -3.34 -32.13 17.25
N GLU A 7 -3.57 -32.69 18.44
CA GLU A 7 -3.23 -32.02 19.72
C GLU A 7 -1.72 -31.80 19.87
N GLN A 8 -0.90 -32.76 19.44
CA GLN A 8 0.55 -32.65 19.50
C GLN A 8 1.10 -31.48 18.65
N PHE A 9 0.45 -31.15 17.54
CA PHE A 9 0.85 -30.06 16.64
C PHE A 9 0.10 -28.73 16.86
N ASN A 10 -0.96 -28.73 17.65
CA ASN A 10 -1.82 -27.55 17.82
C ASN A 10 -1.01 -26.33 18.29
N THR A 11 -0.14 -26.50 19.29
CA THR A 11 0.69 -25.40 19.81
C THR A 11 1.62 -24.82 18.75
N GLN A 12 2.29 -25.66 17.95
CA GLN A 12 3.20 -25.23 16.90
C GLN A 12 2.45 -24.50 15.78
N ILE A 13 1.25 -24.99 15.42
CA ILE A 13 0.37 -24.35 14.45
C ILE A 13 -0.05 -22.95 14.96
N GLN A 14 -0.46 -22.83 16.22
CA GLN A 14 -0.83 -21.53 16.80
C GLN A 14 0.36 -20.56 16.83
N THR A 15 1.54 -21.02 17.24
CA THR A 15 2.76 -20.19 17.19
C THR A 15 3.05 -19.72 15.77
N PHE A 16 2.93 -20.59 14.78
CA PHE A 16 3.12 -20.24 13.37
C PHE A 16 2.11 -19.19 12.89
N PHE A 17 0.83 -19.32 13.27
CA PHE A 17 -0.18 -18.30 13.00
C PHE A 17 0.16 -16.96 13.62
N TYR A 18 0.62 -16.92 14.88
CA TYR A 18 1.03 -15.67 15.52
C TYR A 18 2.24 -15.03 14.83
N LEU A 19 3.21 -15.83 14.39
CA LEU A 19 4.36 -15.33 13.62
C LEU A 19 3.93 -14.72 12.28
N ILE A 20 3.04 -15.40 11.54
CA ILE A 20 2.49 -14.87 10.29
C ILE A 20 1.72 -13.59 10.54
N MET A 21 0.87 -13.54 11.57
CA MET A 21 0.10 -12.36 11.92
C MET A 21 1.01 -11.18 12.28
N LEU A 22 2.09 -11.43 13.02
CA LEU A 22 3.08 -10.42 13.38
C LEU A 22 3.81 -9.89 12.14
N ILE A 23 4.32 -10.79 11.27
CA ILE A 23 4.97 -10.39 10.01
C ILE A 23 4.01 -9.59 9.14
N ASN A 24 2.76 -10.03 9.03
CA ASN A 24 1.75 -9.34 8.24
C ASN A 24 1.46 -7.93 8.79
N GLY A 25 1.32 -7.78 10.11
CA GLY A 25 1.20 -6.48 10.77
C GLY A 25 2.40 -5.56 10.50
N LEU A 26 3.62 -6.10 10.58
CA LEU A 26 4.84 -5.34 10.25
C LEU A 26 4.87 -4.91 8.79
N LEU A 27 4.45 -5.77 7.86
CA LEU A 27 4.33 -5.41 6.44
C LEU A 27 3.34 -4.25 6.23
N HIS A 28 2.19 -4.25 6.92
CA HIS A 28 1.23 -3.14 6.85
C HIS A 28 1.86 -1.82 7.31
N VAL A 29 2.63 -1.84 8.41
CA VAL A 29 3.34 -0.66 8.92
C VAL A 29 4.40 -0.17 7.93
N ILE A 30 5.18 -1.08 7.34
CA ILE A 30 6.20 -0.73 6.33
C ILE A 30 5.54 -0.08 5.12
N PHE A 31 4.46 -0.67 4.59
CA PHE A 31 3.74 -0.11 3.45
C PHE A 31 3.10 1.23 3.77
N ALA A 32 2.48 1.37 4.95
CA ALA A 32 1.91 2.65 5.40
C ALA A 32 2.99 3.74 5.50
N GLY A 33 4.17 3.41 6.02
CA GLY A 33 5.32 4.32 6.09
C GLY A 33 5.85 4.70 4.72
N ALA A 34 5.93 3.75 3.78
CA ALA A 34 6.33 4.01 2.40
C ALA A 34 5.35 4.96 1.70
N VAL A 35 4.04 4.71 1.82
CA VAL A 35 2.99 5.57 1.28
C VAL A 35 3.02 6.96 1.92
N ALA A 36 3.19 7.06 3.25
CA ALA A 36 3.29 8.34 3.94
C ALA A 36 4.48 9.18 3.44
N ARG A 37 5.65 8.54 3.28
CA ARG A 37 6.87 9.18 2.79
C ARG A 37 6.71 9.65 1.35
N ASP A 38 6.17 8.80 0.50
CA ASP A 38 5.96 9.08 -0.92
C ASP A 38 4.94 10.20 -1.12
N ALA A 39 3.77 10.10 -0.47
CA ALA A 39 2.73 11.12 -0.51
C ALA A 39 3.22 12.47 0.06
N GLY A 40 4.05 12.44 1.11
CA GLY A 40 4.71 13.63 1.64
C GLY A 40 5.73 14.23 0.66
N SER A 41 6.40 13.41 -0.14
CA SER A 41 7.27 13.86 -1.23
C SER A 41 6.48 14.55 -2.33
N LEU A 42 5.33 13.98 -2.74
CA LEU A 42 4.41 14.59 -3.70
C LEU A 42 3.97 15.99 -3.24
N TYR A 43 3.60 16.13 -1.96
CA TYR A 43 3.21 17.43 -1.40
C TYR A 43 4.34 18.47 -1.47
N LYS A 44 5.59 18.08 -1.22
CA LYS A 44 6.75 18.97 -1.30
C LYS A 44 7.02 19.47 -2.73
N VAL A 45 6.69 18.69 -3.76
CA VAL A 45 6.79 19.09 -5.17
C VAL A 45 5.52 19.78 -5.69
N GLY A 46 4.59 20.13 -4.80
CA GLY A 46 3.33 20.81 -5.15
C GLY A 46 2.25 19.90 -5.74
N GLN A 47 2.49 18.59 -5.80
CA GLN A 47 1.50 17.61 -6.25
C GLN A 47 0.64 17.14 -5.08
N LYS A 48 -0.67 17.06 -5.31
CA LYS A 48 -1.64 16.58 -4.32
C LYS A 48 -1.89 15.09 -4.53
N THR A 49 -2.14 14.38 -3.44
CA THR A 49 -2.63 13.02 -3.49
C THR A 49 -4.05 12.97 -4.04
N VAL A 50 -4.37 11.93 -4.80
CA VAL A 50 -5.68 11.69 -5.41
C VAL A 50 -6.65 11.15 -4.34
N LEU A 51 -7.93 11.53 -4.41
CA LEU A 51 -9.04 11.19 -3.49
C LEU A 51 -8.96 11.77 -2.07
N VAL A 52 -7.87 11.53 -1.36
CA VAL A 52 -7.74 11.85 0.07
C VAL A 52 -6.35 12.38 0.41
N SER A 53 -6.18 12.90 1.62
CA SER A 53 -4.91 13.45 2.10
C SER A 53 -3.83 12.37 2.29
N ALA A 54 -2.56 12.78 2.29
CA ALA A 54 -1.42 11.89 2.50
C ALA A 54 -1.50 11.06 3.81
N PRO A 55 -1.86 11.65 4.99
CA PRO A 55 -2.07 10.88 6.20
C PRO A 55 -3.22 9.86 6.08
N THR A 56 -4.30 10.21 5.37
CA THR A 56 -5.43 9.30 5.15
C THR A 56 -5.01 8.09 4.31
N TRP A 57 -4.19 8.29 3.27
CA TRP A 57 -3.63 7.20 2.47
C TRP A 57 -2.73 6.26 3.28
N ALA A 58 -1.86 6.83 4.12
CA ALA A 58 -1.02 6.04 5.02
C ALA A 58 -1.87 5.20 5.99
N PHE A 59 -2.90 5.80 6.58
CA PHE A 59 -3.80 5.10 7.50
C PHE A 59 -4.62 4.01 6.80
N ALA A 60 -5.16 4.28 5.60
CA ALA A 60 -5.86 3.28 4.80
C ALA A 60 -4.95 2.10 4.43
N THR A 61 -3.65 2.35 4.25
CA THR A 61 -2.64 1.32 3.98
C THR A 61 -2.31 0.52 5.24
N LEU A 62 -2.34 1.14 6.42
CA LEU A 62 -2.17 0.41 7.68
C LEU A 62 -3.31 -0.59 7.93
N ILE A 63 -4.52 -0.30 7.44
CA ILE A 63 -5.70 -1.17 7.59
C ILE A 63 -5.78 -2.19 6.44
N GLY A 64 -5.67 -1.74 5.19
CA GLY A 64 -5.86 -2.58 4.01
C GLY A 64 -4.58 -3.21 3.44
N GLY A 65 -3.42 -2.84 3.97
CA GLY A 65 -2.14 -3.45 3.66
C GLY A 65 -1.69 -3.25 2.24
N VAL A 66 -1.12 -4.33 1.68
CA VAL A 66 -0.52 -4.34 0.34
C VAL A 66 -1.54 -3.96 -0.74
N ILE A 67 -2.81 -4.35 -0.60
CA ILE A 67 -3.85 -4.03 -1.60
C ILE A 67 -4.03 -2.52 -1.70
N THR A 68 -4.18 -1.83 -0.57
CA THR A 68 -4.29 -0.37 -0.56
C THR A 68 -3.03 0.30 -1.10
N ALA A 69 -1.84 -0.21 -0.75
CA ALA A 69 -0.57 0.30 -1.29
C ALA A 69 -0.49 0.15 -2.81
N THR A 70 -0.98 -0.96 -3.36
CA THR A 70 -1.06 -1.18 -4.81
C THR A 70 -2.02 -0.20 -5.47
N ILE A 71 -3.20 0.04 -4.88
CA ILE A 71 -4.14 1.04 -5.41
C ILE A 71 -3.51 2.44 -5.39
N TYR A 72 -2.87 2.82 -4.28
CA TYR A 72 -2.13 4.08 -4.19
C TYR A 72 -1.09 4.21 -5.31
N TRP A 73 -0.30 3.16 -5.53
CA TRP A 73 0.71 3.12 -6.59
C TRP A 73 0.10 3.26 -7.98
N ILE A 74 -1.00 2.54 -8.26
CA ILE A 74 -1.69 2.63 -9.55
C ILE A 74 -2.17 4.07 -9.80
N LEU A 75 -2.73 4.74 -8.80
CA LEU A 75 -3.28 6.09 -8.98
C LEU A 75 -2.21 7.16 -9.21
N HIS A 76 -1.04 7.04 -8.56
CA HIS A 76 -0.03 8.10 -8.55
C HIS A 76 1.16 7.82 -9.48
N HIS A 77 1.48 6.56 -9.74
CA HIS A 77 2.69 6.17 -10.48
C HIS A 77 2.40 5.39 -11.76
N SER A 78 1.21 4.81 -11.92
CA SER A 78 0.86 4.18 -13.19
C SER A 78 0.74 5.23 -14.28
N THR A 79 1.23 4.88 -15.48
CA THR A 79 1.19 5.71 -16.68
C THR A 79 -0.25 5.96 -17.18
N LEU A 80 -1.25 5.28 -16.60
CA LEU A 80 -2.68 5.43 -16.88
C LEU A 80 -3.22 6.84 -16.60
N THR A 81 -2.56 7.61 -15.74
CA THR A 81 -2.98 8.98 -15.37
C THR A 81 -2.12 10.07 -16.00
N ARG A 82 -1.20 9.74 -16.93
CA ARG A 82 -0.50 10.79 -17.69
C ARG A 82 -1.54 11.56 -18.50
N PRO A 83 -1.72 12.88 -18.27
CA PRO A 83 -2.41 13.69 -19.24
C PRO A 83 -1.59 13.55 -20.52
N THR A 84 -2.19 13.02 -21.57
CA THR A 84 -1.75 13.31 -22.92
C THR A 84 -1.84 14.83 -23.04
N VAL A 85 -0.78 15.54 -22.67
CA VAL A 85 -0.60 16.95 -23.01
C VAL A 85 -0.37 16.96 -24.51
N ARG A 86 -1.48 16.78 -25.22
CA ARG A 86 -1.97 17.63 -26.29
C ARG A 86 -0.82 18.37 -26.97
N GLU A 87 -0.20 17.71 -27.94
CA GLU A 87 0.46 18.35 -29.07
C GLU A 87 -0.59 19.14 -29.87
N ILE A 88 -1.10 20.22 -29.29
CA ILE A 88 -1.88 21.19 -30.03
C ILE A 88 -1.25 22.54 -29.74
N HIS A 89 -0.74 23.13 -30.81
CA HIS A 89 -0.51 24.56 -30.99
C HIS A 89 0.94 25.08 -30.96
N TYR A 90 1.79 24.57 -31.85
CA TYR A 90 2.87 25.36 -32.47
C TYR A 90 2.77 25.29 -34.00
N ASP A 91 1.57 25.58 -34.51
CA ASP A 91 1.36 25.95 -35.91
C ASP A 91 0.62 27.29 -35.94
N LYS A 92 1.40 28.34 -35.70
CA LYS A 92 1.17 29.76 -35.97
C LYS A 92 2.61 30.27 -36.13
N GLY A 93 3.13 30.40 -37.35
CA GLY A 93 2.62 31.30 -38.39
C GLY A 93 3.62 32.44 -38.47
#